data_AF-D3SUW0-F1
#
_entry.id   AF-D3SUW0-F1
#
_cell.length_a   1.000
_cell.length_b   1.000
_cell.length_c   1.000
_cell.angle_alpha   90.00
_cell.angle_beta   90.00
_cell.angle_gamma   90.00
#
_symmetry.space_group_name_H-M   'P 1'
#
loop_
_entity.id
_entity.type
_entity.pdbx_description
1 polymer ?
#
loop_
_entity_poly.entity_id
_entity_poly.type
_entity_poly.pdbx_seq_one_letter_code
_entity_poly.pdbx_strand_id
1 'polypeptide(L)'
;MRGNVRADGDVVIAADGGLDGNLRADGAVVLESGADVDGNVTVATHVMLDSATEIDGNLEAGGDVLLDGDAHVDGNLEASRYVVLVEGASVDGNLTAGDAVHLGVNTDVDGNVTASSVQLDSSATVAGNGTGDATRID
;
A
#
# COMPACT_ATOMS: atom_id res chain seq x y z
N MET A 1 -0.80 4.60 -19.77
CA MET A 1 0.34 4.46 -20.69
C MET A 1 0.83 3.02 -20.67
N ARG A 2 1.55 2.55 -21.70
CA ARG A 2 2.00 1.15 -21.77
C ARG A 2 3.52 1.02 -21.67
N GLY A 3 3.97 -0.03 -21.00
CA GLY A 3 5.37 -0.37 -20.81
C GLY A 3 5.91 0.07 -19.45
N ASN A 4 7.06 -0.51 -19.07
CA ASN A 4 7.66 -0.25 -17.77
C ASN A 4 8.19 1.18 -17.64
N VAL A 5 8.06 1.75 -16.45
CA VAL A 5 8.58 3.07 -16.06
C VAL A 5 9.79 2.90 -15.17
N ARG A 6 10.82 3.70 -15.42
CA ARG A 6 11.95 3.87 -14.51
C ARG A 6 12.23 5.35 -14.37
N ALA A 7 12.20 5.86 -13.15
CA ALA A 7 12.50 7.24 -12.83
C ALA A 7 13.56 7.31 -11.73
N ASP A 8 14.55 8.19 -11.91
CA ASP A 8 15.60 8.45 -10.91
C ASP A 8 15.10 9.40 -9.79
N GLY A 9 13.84 9.84 -9.85
CA GLY A 9 13.23 10.76 -8.91
C GLY A 9 11.76 10.43 -8.69
N ASP A 10 11.01 11.42 -8.24
CA ASP A 10 9.60 11.24 -7.89
C ASP A 10 8.73 10.97 -9.12
N VAL A 11 7.71 10.14 -8.95
CA VAL A 11 6.69 9.86 -9.96
C VAL A 11 5.32 10.20 -9.42
N VAL A 12 4.54 10.89 -10.23
CA VAL A 12 3.11 11.11 -9.97
C VAL A 12 2.34 10.49 -11.13
N ILE A 13 1.45 9.55 -10.83
CA ILE A 13 0.39 9.17 -11.75
C ILE A 13 -0.81 10.02 -11.38
N ALA A 14 -1.13 10.96 -12.26
CA ALA A 14 -2.18 11.94 -12.02
C ALA A 14 -3.56 11.25 -11.97
N ALA A 15 -4.56 11.97 -11.46
CA ALA A 15 -5.91 11.46 -11.29
C ALA A 15 -6.47 10.82 -12.57
N ASP A 16 -7.15 9.68 -12.42
CA ASP A 16 -7.65 8.82 -13.51
C ASP A 16 -6.57 8.37 -14.52
N GLY A 17 -5.30 8.48 -14.15
CA GLY A 17 -4.17 8.07 -14.97
C GLY A 17 -3.86 6.59 -14.78
N GLY A 18 -3.68 5.86 -15.89
CA GLY A 18 -3.32 4.45 -15.84
C GLY A 18 -1.90 4.16 -16.32
N LEU A 19 -1.28 3.11 -15.76
CA LEU A 19 -0.04 2.50 -16.22
C LEU A 19 -0.23 0.99 -16.39
N ASP A 20 -0.10 0.52 -17.63
CA ASP A 20 -0.02 -0.89 -18.00
C ASP A 20 1.46 -1.26 -18.12
N GLY A 21 2.04 -1.74 -17.01
CA GLY A 21 3.46 -2.06 -16.84
C GLY A 21 3.99 -1.78 -15.43
N ASN A 22 5.21 -2.26 -15.15
CA ASN A 22 5.81 -2.06 -13.82
C ASN A 22 6.33 -0.62 -13.66
N LEU A 23 6.19 -0.07 -12.45
CA LEU A 23 6.75 1.22 -12.05
C LEU A 23 7.95 1.02 -11.12
N ARG A 24 9.09 1.62 -11.46
CA ARG A 24 10.21 1.76 -10.55
C ARG A 24 10.62 3.23 -10.39
N ALA A 25 10.71 3.69 -9.15
CA ALA A 25 11.15 5.04 -8.81
C ALA A 25 12.23 5.01 -7.72
N ASP A 26 13.30 5.79 -7.91
CA ASP A 26 14.29 6.04 -6.85
C ASP A 26 13.85 7.19 -5.92
N GLY A 27 12.87 8.00 -6.34
CA GLY A 27 12.16 8.96 -5.50
C GLY A 27 10.84 8.39 -4.95
N ALA A 28 9.96 9.28 -4.49
CA ALA A 28 8.64 8.92 -3.99
C ALA A 28 7.65 8.65 -5.13
N VAL A 29 6.59 7.90 -4.85
CA VAL A 29 5.48 7.68 -5.78
C VAL A 29 4.18 8.18 -5.17
N VAL A 30 3.43 8.94 -5.97
CA VAL A 30 2.04 9.31 -5.67
C VAL A 30 1.14 8.81 -6.79
N LEU A 31 0.12 8.03 -6.44
CA LEU A 31 -1.03 7.80 -7.31
C LEU A 31 -2.14 8.70 -6.79
N GLU A 32 -2.55 9.67 -7.60
CA GLU A 32 -3.69 10.53 -7.29
C GLU A 32 -5.01 9.78 -7.49
N SER A 33 -6.11 10.33 -6.97
CA SER A 33 -7.41 9.65 -6.96
C SER A 33 -7.82 9.01 -8.29
N GLY A 34 -8.24 7.75 -8.23
CA GLY A 34 -8.67 6.98 -9.41
C GLY A 34 -7.53 6.50 -10.33
N ALA A 35 -6.27 6.75 -9.98
CA ALA A 35 -5.14 6.26 -10.77
C ALA A 35 -4.93 4.74 -10.61
N ASP A 36 -4.50 4.09 -11.69
CA ASP A 36 -4.28 2.65 -11.76
C ASP A 36 -2.87 2.27 -12.23
N VAL A 37 -2.33 1.19 -11.66
CA VAL A 37 -1.13 0.51 -12.15
C VAL A 37 -1.42 -0.98 -12.30
N ASP A 38 -1.49 -1.44 -13.54
CA ASP A 38 -1.48 -2.86 -13.90
C ASP A 38 -0.02 -3.33 -13.98
N GLY A 39 0.52 -3.71 -12.83
CA GLY A 39 1.92 -4.11 -12.66
C GLY A 39 2.47 -3.83 -11.27
N ASN A 40 3.70 -4.30 -11.02
CA ASN A 40 4.34 -4.10 -9.72
C ASN A 40 4.91 -2.69 -9.60
N VAL A 41 4.90 -2.17 -8.38
CA VAL A 41 5.43 -0.86 -8.01
C VAL A 41 6.59 -1.05 -7.02
N THR A 42 7.78 -0.58 -7.38
CA THR A 42 8.97 -0.62 -6.51
C THR A 42 9.55 0.77 -6.32
N VAL A 43 9.62 1.23 -5.08
CA VAL A 43 9.94 2.63 -4.73
C VAL A 43 11.03 2.66 -3.68
N ALA A 44 12.08 3.44 -3.89
CA ALA A 44 13.18 3.49 -2.91
C ALA A 44 12.82 4.28 -1.64
N THR A 45 11.81 5.14 -1.70
CA THR A 45 11.37 5.97 -0.58
C THR A 45 9.92 5.68 -0.21
N HIS A 46 9.00 6.63 -0.36
CA HIS A 46 7.64 6.59 0.16
C HIS A 46 6.61 6.43 -0.96
N VAL A 47 5.50 5.77 -0.64
CA VAL A 47 4.36 5.63 -1.54
C VAL A 47 3.12 6.23 -0.88
N MET A 48 2.39 7.04 -1.63
CA MET A 48 1.06 7.51 -1.26
C MET A 48 0.07 7.10 -2.36
N LEU A 49 -0.92 6.32 -1.98
CA LEU A 49 -2.06 5.96 -2.81
C LEU A 49 -3.26 6.76 -2.30
N ASP A 50 -3.72 7.72 -3.09
CA ASP A 50 -4.91 8.51 -2.78
C ASP A 50 -6.18 7.67 -3.04
N SER A 51 -7.34 8.27 -2.80
CA SER A 51 -8.61 7.55 -2.82
C SER A 51 -8.93 6.83 -4.14
N ALA A 52 -9.51 5.63 -4.04
CA ALA A 52 -9.94 4.80 -5.17
C ALA A 52 -8.82 4.50 -6.19
N THR A 53 -7.57 4.47 -5.75
CA THR A 53 -6.44 4.01 -6.56
C THR A 53 -6.31 2.50 -6.52
N GLU A 54 -5.72 1.92 -7.57
CA GLU A 54 -5.54 0.47 -7.69
C GLU A 54 -4.13 0.13 -8.17
N ILE A 55 -3.50 -0.84 -7.50
CA ILE A 55 -2.30 -1.52 -8.00
C ILE A 55 -2.67 -3.00 -8.18
N ASP A 56 -2.72 -3.47 -9.42
CA ASP A 56 -2.81 -4.89 -9.76
C ASP A 56 -1.39 -5.47 -9.82
N GLY A 57 -0.87 -5.82 -8.65
CA GLY A 57 0.52 -6.24 -8.47
C GLY A 57 1.07 -5.96 -7.07
N ASN A 58 2.33 -6.35 -6.84
CA ASN A 58 2.98 -6.12 -5.55
C ASN A 58 3.49 -4.68 -5.44
N LEU A 59 3.45 -4.15 -4.22
CA LEU A 59 3.98 -2.85 -3.84
C LEU A 59 5.15 -3.02 -2.85
N GLU A 60 6.35 -2.55 -3.22
CA GLU A 60 7.53 -2.52 -2.37
C GLU A 60 8.02 -1.08 -2.19
N ALA A 61 8.13 -0.62 -0.95
CA ALA A 61 8.62 0.71 -0.59
C ALA A 61 9.79 0.65 0.40
N GLY A 62 10.88 1.35 0.07
CA GLY A 62 12.04 1.51 0.95
C GLY A 62 11.79 2.44 2.15
N GLY A 63 10.60 3.01 2.28
CA GLY A 63 10.17 3.90 3.36
C GLY A 63 8.77 3.55 3.86
N ASP A 64 7.88 4.55 3.90
CA ASP A 64 6.50 4.36 4.38
C ASP A 64 5.53 4.20 3.22
N VAL A 65 4.42 3.51 3.48
CA VAL A 65 3.30 3.38 2.56
C VAL A 65 2.02 3.89 3.23
N LEU A 66 1.30 4.76 2.53
CA LEU A 66 -0.03 5.23 2.90
C LEU A 66 -1.03 4.85 1.80
N LEU A 67 -2.08 4.12 2.18
CA LEU A 67 -3.25 3.86 1.36
C LEU A 67 -4.42 4.66 1.93
N ASP A 68 -4.95 5.59 1.16
CA ASP A 68 -6.08 6.45 1.55
C ASP A 68 -7.38 6.05 0.83
N GLY A 69 -8.52 6.31 1.48
CA GLY A 69 -9.89 6.18 0.98
C GLY A 69 -10.15 5.14 -0.11
N ASP A 70 -10.48 3.90 0.26
CA ASP A 70 -10.77 2.80 -0.69
C ASP A 70 -9.62 2.46 -1.67
N ALA A 71 -8.38 2.92 -1.44
CA ALA A 71 -7.22 2.46 -2.21
C ALA A 71 -6.99 0.95 -2.04
N HIS A 72 -6.62 0.29 -3.14
CA HIS A 72 -6.50 -1.16 -3.21
C HIS A 72 -5.15 -1.61 -3.79
N VAL A 73 -4.57 -2.63 -3.18
CA VAL A 73 -3.42 -3.37 -3.73
C VAL A 73 -3.82 -4.84 -3.87
N ASP A 74 -3.93 -5.32 -5.11
CA ASP A 74 -4.13 -6.73 -5.45
C ASP A 74 -2.75 -7.41 -5.51
N GLY A 75 -2.20 -7.70 -4.34
CA GLY A 75 -0.86 -8.25 -4.19
C GLY A 75 -0.27 -8.03 -2.81
N ASN A 76 1.00 -8.40 -2.65
CA ASN A 76 1.69 -8.17 -1.38
C ASN A 76 2.15 -6.71 -1.28
N LEU A 77 2.10 -6.17 -0.06
CA LEU A 77 2.58 -4.85 0.29
C LEU A 77 3.73 -4.98 1.29
N GLU A 78 4.91 -4.47 0.93
CA GLU A 78 6.09 -4.41 1.79
C GLU A 78 6.58 -2.96 1.95
N ALA A 79 6.76 -2.54 3.19
CA ALA A 79 7.38 -1.26 3.53
C ALA A 79 8.51 -1.45 4.54
N SER A 80 9.61 -0.73 4.38
CA SER A 80 10.75 -0.87 5.30
C SER A 80 10.45 -0.32 6.70
N ARG A 81 9.46 0.57 6.84
CA ARG A 81 9.11 1.22 8.12
C ARG A 81 7.64 1.08 8.47
N TYR A 82 6.78 1.92 7.91
CA TYR A 82 5.39 2.06 8.32
C TYR A 82 4.44 1.76 7.17
N VAL A 83 3.33 1.12 7.49
CA VAL A 83 2.17 1.00 6.58
C VAL A 83 0.93 1.52 7.30
N VAL A 84 0.21 2.42 6.64
CA VAL A 84 -1.07 2.94 7.12
C VAL A 84 -2.13 2.69 6.05
N LEU A 85 -3.17 1.96 6.42
CA LEU A 85 -4.39 1.85 5.62
C LEU A 85 -5.45 2.75 6.30
N VAL A 86 -6.00 3.69 5.54
CA VAL A 86 -7.09 4.57 5.98
C VAL A 86 -8.42 4.05 5.44
N GLU A 87 -9.52 4.47 6.05
CA GLU A 87 -10.91 4.10 5.75
C GLU A 87 -11.14 3.39 4.41
N GLY A 88 -11.55 2.11 4.48
CA GLY A 88 -11.91 1.32 3.30
C GLY A 88 -10.74 0.79 2.47
N ALA A 89 -9.50 1.22 2.72
CA ALA A 89 -8.33 0.70 2.03
C ALA A 89 -8.13 -0.79 2.28
N SER A 90 -7.60 -1.49 1.27
CA SER A 90 -7.44 -2.94 1.34
C SER A 90 -6.20 -3.46 0.62
N VAL A 91 -5.73 -4.63 1.09
CA VAL A 91 -4.63 -5.38 0.48
C VAL A 91 -5.08 -6.84 0.31
N ASP A 92 -5.16 -7.31 -0.93
CA ASP A 92 -5.40 -8.74 -1.25
C ASP A 92 -4.04 -9.48 -1.28
N GLY A 93 -3.47 -9.68 -0.10
CA GLY A 93 -2.15 -10.27 0.03
C GLY A 93 -1.54 -10.06 1.42
N ASN A 94 -0.26 -10.44 1.55
CA ASN A 94 0.45 -10.21 2.81
C ASN A 94 0.90 -8.76 2.90
N LEU A 95 0.81 -8.21 4.11
CA LEU A 95 1.24 -6.86 4.44
C LEU A 95 2.39 -6.95 5.45
N THR A 96 3.55 -6.41 5.08
CA THR A 96 4.74 -6.39 5.93
C THR A 96 5.26 -4.97 6.11
N ALA A 97 5.54 -4.60 7.36
CA ALA A 97 6.22 -3.36 7.71
C ALA A 97 7.36 -3.63 8.69
N GLY A 98 8.50 -2.96 8.55
CA GLY A 98 9.61 -3.14 9.51
C GLY A 98 9.26 -2.70 10.94
N ASP A 99 8.59 -1.55 11.06
CA ASP A 99 8.28 -0.92 12.34
C ASP A 99 6.82 -1.15 12.74
N ALA A 100 5.86 -0.55 12.04
CA ALA A 100 4.46 -0.65 12.44
C ALA A 100 3.46 -0.67 11.29
N VAL A 101 2.33 -1.31 11.56
CA VAL A 101 1.14 -1.30 10.71
C VAL A 101 -0.02 -0.69 11.49
N HIS A 102 -0.71 0.26 10.88
CA HIS A 102 -1.99 0.78 11.37
C HIS A 102 -3.08 0.52 10.33
N LEU A 103 -4.07 -0.28 10.73
CA LEU A 103 -5.27 -0.56 9.96
C LEU A 103 -6.42 0.28 10.52
N GLY A 104 -6.82 1.30 9.78
CA GLY A 104 -7.94 2.19 10.11
C GLY A 104 -9.30 1.50 10.01
N VAL A 105 -10.37 2.27 10.24
CA VAL A 105 -11.74 1.74 10.21
C VAL A 105 -12.10 1.12 8.85
N ASN A 106 -12.84 0.00 8.85
CA ASN A 106 -13.28 -0.69 7.64
C ASN A 106 -12.16 -1.07 6.65
N THR A 107 -10.91 -1.16 7.10
CA THR A 107 -9.81 -1.64 6.26
C THR A 107 -9.75 -3.17 6.30
N ASP A 108 -9.25 -3.77 5.23
CA ASP A 108 -9.16 -5.22 5.10
C ASP A 108 -7.80 -5.67 4.56
N VAL A 109 -7.28 -6.77 5.11
CA VAL A 109 -6.09 -7.45 4.58
C VAL A 109 -6.43 -8.93 4.42
N ASP A 110 -6.56 -9.41 3.18
CA ASP A 110 -6.78 -10.83 2.88
C ASP A 110 -5.47 -11.63 2.87
N GLY A 111 -4.75 -11.54 4.00
CA GLY A 111 -3.46 -12.17 4.15
C GLY A 111 -2.90 -12.01 5.56
N ASN A 112 -1.60 -12.28 5.71
CA ASN A 112 -0.92 -12.09 7.00
C ASN A 112 -0.43 -10.66 7.14
N VAL A 113 -0.46 -10.15 8.37
CA VAL A 113 0.14 -8.86 8.72
C VAL A 113 1.36 -9.09 9.60
N THR A 114 2.51 -8.57 9.20
CA THR A 114 3.78 -8.72 9.94
C THR A 114 4.42 -7.37 10.19
N ALA A 115 4.59 -6.99 11.46
CA ALA A 115 5.38 -5.82 11.87
C ALA A 115 5.80 -5.91 13.33
N SER A 116 6.68 -5.01 13.76
CA SER A 116 7.05 -4.93 15.19
C SER A 116 5.83 -4.55 16.05
N SER A 117 4.97 -3.64 15.56
CA SER A 117 3.71 -3.26 16.17
C SER A 117 2.57 -3.30 15.16
N VAL A 118 1.41 -3.83 15.54
CA VAL A 118 0.23 -3.89 14.68
C VAL A 118 -0.97 -3.29 15.43
N GLN A 119 -1.55 -2.23 14.88
CA GLN A 119 -2.72 -1.53 15.43
C GLN A 119 -3.92 -1.71 14.51
N LEU A 120 -5.05 -2.12 15.08
CA LEU A 120 -6.32 -2.27 14.37
C LEU A 120 -7.36 -1.38 15.03
N ASP A 121 -7.94 -0.47 14.26
CA ASP A 121 -9.12 0.30 14.67
C ASP A 121 -10.38 -0.58 14.64
N SER A 122 -11.49 -0.02 15.13
CA SER A 122 -12.81 -0.66 15.06
C SER A 122 -13.13 -1.05 13.60
N SER A 123 -13.62 -2.27 13.41
CA SER A 123 -13.98 -2.90 12.12
C SER A 123 -12.84 -3.22 11.14
N ALA A 124 -11.58 -2.93 11.46
CA ALA A 124 -10.45 -3.45 10.67
C ALA A 124 -10.39 -4.99 10.72
N THR A 125 -10.12 -5.62 9.58
CA THR A 125 -10.04 -7.08 9.42
C THR A 125 -8.72 -7.53 8.84
N VAL A 126 -8.25 -8.70 9.31
CA VAL A 126 -7.10 -9.42 8.78
C VAL A 126 -7.56 -10.87 8.67
N ALA A 127 -7.66 -11.40 7.46
CA ALA A 127 -8.15 -12.77 7.23
C ALA A 127 -7.11 -13.83 7.63
N GLY A 128 -5.83 -13.53 7.45
CA GLY A 128 -4.71 -14.35 7.89
C GLY A 128 -4.32 -14.13 9.35
N ASN A 129 -3.07 -14.43 9.68
CA ASN A 129 -2.54 -14.19 11.02
C ASN A 129 -1.86 -12.82 11.10
N GLY A 130 -2.15 -12.06 12.16
CA GLY A 130 -1.32 -10.93 12.56
C GLY A 130 -0.18 -11.40 13.46
N THR A 131 1.07 -11.14 13.08
CA THR A 131 2.25 -11.33 13.95
C THR A 131 2.87 -9.99 14.30
N GLY A 132 3.04 -9.73 15.60
CA GLY A 132 3.53 -8.48 16.18
C GLY A 132 2.93 -8.25 17.57
N ASP A 133 3.33 -7.19 18.28
CA ASP A 133 2.62 -6.73 19.49
C ASP A 133 1.26 -6.13 19.08
N ALA A 134 0.33 -6.98 18.68
CA ALA A 134 -0.96 -6.60 18.14
C ALA A 134 -1.83 -5.97 19.24
N THR A 135 -2.15 -4.69 19.10
CA THR A 135 -3.09 -3.98 19.97
C THR A 135 -4.33 -3.64 19.16
N ARG A 136 -5.44 -4.31 19.48
CA ARG A 136 -6.75 -3.94 18.97
C ARG A 136 -7.28 -2.76 19.80
N ILE A 137 -7.60 -1.65 19.15
CA ILE A 137 -8.16 -0.46 19.80
C ILE A 137 -9.66 -0.44 19.47
N ASP A 138 -10.48 -0.87 20.42
CA ASP A 138 -11.95 -0.86 20.34
C ASP A 138 -12.53 0.45 20.91
#